data_AF-A0A7R8YYQ6-F1
#
_entry.id   AF-A0A7R8YYQ6-F1
#
_cell.length_a   1.000
_cell.length_b   1.000
_cell.length_c   1.000
_cell.angle_alpha   90.00
_cell.angle_beta   90.00
_cell.angle_gamma   90.00
#
_symmetry.space_group_name_H-M   'P 1'
#
loop_
_entity.id
_entity.type
_entity.pdbx_description
1 polymer ?
#
loop_
_entity_poly.entity_id
_entity_poly.type
_entity_poly.pdbx_seq_one_letter_code
_entity_poly.pdbx_strand_id
1 'polypeptide(L)'
;MSSGGASGGSSPRPTIPSPRPPRVPAAEIIQINGRKVLGPPANWEGPPPSNLCELFVRKIPRYLTEDDILPHLLRFGEIYEFRLMMEFNYANRGYAFVRYAQEVDARRALEVLNHFYIVPGRTLEVQRSFDKCRLFIGNIPKRLSEEELEESFKAVFPSMCKLITLKRISDGENNRGFAFIDFRSHEDAVEVKKQVSPGTIKMWGQDLRVAWANPERPAEWEAVSKTKTLFVRNVGLDITPKMFYEILTPIVKRTDIMKVSRVREFAFIDFVTRTAAEHALERLQGTKMQGYTLHFEWAFPPSMSSENKLQSCDFDAVLRLKCIANYWEVPVIIFGRIFEVEQLQYAAIIVRTVSQVRAFFFEVHINPSTDIQSRMCEVAALLIDRFGGLPPYNFVIVIKDSKALIVGMFGDFANRTFIKAEPIERNMFVYCEELLDLCQAVFVLSLMTQEELYSSYQRALTTPHGVLASAPFFNGRMFACLNANYRHRPPLKYNIDNRQIILVLCSLYTGSNFVFPNIQPIVWNLKDSGNAKIGIANVPFSILNLVPNRYASVGERNCVSVVRHGKIYDWVICSAAAQKLEGPCIE
;
A
#
# COMPACT_ATOMS: atom_id res chain seq x y z
N MET A 1 -49.47 -17.27 56.29
CA MET A 1 -48.65 -18.18 55.45
C MET A 1 -48.89 -17.78 54.00
N SER A 2 -47.97 -17.01 53.42
CA SER A 2 -48.08 -16.46 52.07
C SER A 2 -46.75 -16.68 51.35
N SER A 3 -46.81 -17.41 50.24
CA SER A 3 -45.69 -17.87 49.42
C SER A 3 -45.00 -16.72 48.68
N GLY A 4 -43.67 -16.66 48.80
CA GLY A 4 -42.82 -15.65 48.16
C GLY A 4 -42.55 -15.92 46.69
N GLY A 5 -42.68 -14.88 45.87
CA GLY A 5 -42.18 -14.83 44.49
C GLY A 5 -40.80 -14.16 44.47
N ALA A 6 -39.79 -14.88 44.00
CA ALA A 6 -38.43 -14.38 43.85
C ALA A 6 -38.23 -13.79 42.44
N SER A 7 -37.84 -12.53 42.40
CA SER A 7 -37.35 -11.80 41.23
C SER A 7 -35.92 -12.23 40.89
N GLY A 8 -35.70 -12.86 39.73
CA GLY A 8 -34.37 -13.17 39.21
C GLY A 8 -33.78 -11.99 38.46
N GLY A 9 -32.79 -11.32 39.07
CA GLY A 9 -31.99 -10.28 38.41
C GLY A 9 -31.04 -10.88 37.36
N SER A 10 -31.06 -10.32 36.15
CA SER A 10 -30.11 -10.65 35.08
C SER A 10 -28.74 -10.04 35.38
N SER A 11 -27.75 -10.87 35.65
CA SER A 11 -26.35 -10.46 35.74
C SER A 11 -25.84 -9.93 34.38
N PRO A 12 -25.12 -8.80 34.32
CA PRO A 12 -24.50 -8.34 33.07
C PRO A 12 -23.36 -9.29 32.65
N ARG A 13 -23.31 -9.62 31.36
CA ARG A 13 -22.21 -10.35 30.72
C ARG A 13 -20.88 -9.60 30.95
N PRO A 14 -19.75 -10.31 31.22
CA PRO A 14 -18.45 -9.66 31.35
C PRO A 14 -18.05 -9.01 30.02
N THR A 15 -17.91 -7.69 30.04
CA THR A 15 -17.31 -6.90 28.95
C THR A 15 -15.84 -7.30 28.83
N ILE A 16 -15.48 -7.94 27.72
CA ILE A 16 -14.08 -8.15 27.35
C ILE A 16 -13.48 -6.77 27.09
N PRO A 17 -12.36 -6.39 27.74
CA PRO A 17 -11.75 -5.10 27.48
C PRO A 17 -11.29 -5.05 26.02
N SER A 18 -11.57 -3.94 25.35
CA SER A 18 -10.93 -3.56 24.09
C SER A 18 -9.42 -3.86 24.17
N PRO A 19 -8.75 -4.31 23.09
CA PRO A 19 -7.30 -4.36 23.07
C PRO A 19 -6.80 -2.96 23.42
N ARG A 20 -6.29 -2.79 24.64
CA ARG A 20 -5.77 -1.50 25.08
C ARG A 20 -4.62 -1.18 24.14
N PRO A 21 -4.50 0.06 23.65
CA PRO A 21 -3.26 0.48 23.03
C PRO A 21 -2.08 0.10 23.94
N PRO A 22 -0.91 -0.24 23.38
CA PRO A 22 0.28 -0.45 24.19
C PRO A 22 0.44 0.75 25.13
N ARG A 23 0.67 0.48 26.42
CA ARG A 23 0.89 1.54 27.41
C ARG A 23 2.04 2.41 26.90
N VAL A 24 1.80 3.72 26.85
CA VAL A 24 2.85 4.69 26.59
C VAL A 24 3.98 4.40 27.58
N PRO A 25 5.25 4.25 27.15
CA PRO A 25 6.37 4.11 28.05
C PRO A 25 6.32 5.23 29.10
N ALA A 26 6.77 4.96 30.32
CA ALA A 26 6.83 5.95 31.41
C ALA A 26 7.83 7.11 31.16
N ALA A 27 8.23 7.35 29.92
CA ALA A 27 9.00 8.51 29.52
C ALA A 27 8.05 9.71 29.43
N GLU A 28 8.30 10.71 30.28
CA GLU A 28 7.58 11.97 30.25
C GLU A 28 7.79 12.68 28.91
N ILE A 29 6.70 13.16 28.33
CA ILE A 29 6.74 13.97 27.12
C ILE A 29 7.07 15.40 27.54
N ILE A 30 8.20 15.92 27.06
CA ILE A 30 8.72 17.22 27.46
C ILE A 30 8.42 18.25 26.37
N GLN A 31 7.91 19.42 26.75
CA GLN A 31 7.71 20.53 25.83
C GLN A 31 8.96 21.41 25.76
N ILE A 32 9.63 21.42 24.60
CA ILE A 32 10.89 22.14 24.36
C ILE A 32 10.80 22.89 23.02
N ASN A 33 11.06 24.21 23.02
CA ASN A 33 11.19 25.02 21.81
C ASN A 33 10.03 24.90 20.80
N GLY A 34 8.79 24.85 21.29
CA GLY A 34 7.60 24.70 20.44
C GLY A 34 7.42 23.29 19.86
N ARG A 35 7.92 22.27 20.55
CA ARG A 35 7.76 20.85 20.20
C ARG A 35 7.44 20.07 21.47
N LYS A 36 6.65 19.02 21.36
CA LYS A 36 6.50 17.99 22.39
C LYS A 36 7.36 16.79 21.99
N VAL A 37 8.27 16.39 22.86
CA VAL A 37 9.32 15.41 22.57
C VAL A 37 9.20 14.23 23.53
N LEU A 38 9.25 13.03 22.97
CA LEU A 38 9.42 11.77 23.68
C LEU A 38 10.76 11.17 23.27
N GLY A 39 11.51 10.63 24.24
CA GLY A 39 12.79 9.95 24.02
C GLY A 39 14.01 10.87 24.12
N PRO A 40 15.23 10.33 24.00
CA PRO A 40 15.56 8.91 23.81
C PRO A 40 15.16 8.03 25.01
N PRO A 41 14.96 6.71 24.83
CA PRO A 41 14.67 5.81 25.95
C PRO A 41 15.82 5.86 26.97
N ALA A 42 15.48 5.94 28.26
CA ALA A 42 16.47 6.10 29.34
C ALA A 42 17.49 4.95 29.42
N ASN A 43 17.12 3.77 28.91
CA ASN A 43 17.92 2.55 28.86
C ASN A 43 18.57 2.30 27.49
N TRP A 44 18.60 3.30 26.59
CA TRP A 44 19.21 3.12 25.28
C TRP A 44 20.74 3.10 25.35
N GLU A 45 21.32 1.95 25.04
CA GLU A 45 22.77 1.78 24.91
C GLU A 45 23.18 1.74 23.44
N GLY A 46 23.82 2.81 22.97
CA GLY A 46 24.35 2.88 21.61
C GLY A 46 24.09 4.23 20.91
N PRO A 47 24.58 4.39 19.67
CA PRO A 47 24.32 5.59 18.89
C PRO A 47 22.82 5.72 18.54
N PRO A 48 22.33 6.93 18.20
CA PRO A 48 20.99 7.12 17.68
C PRO A 48 20.72 6.27 16.42
N PRO A 49 19.50 5.76 16.22
CA PRO A 49 19.12 5.05 15.01
C PRO A 49 19.31 5.89 13.74
N SER A 50 19.60 5.18 12.63
CA SER A 50 19.78 5.76 11.30
C SER A 50 18.59 6.64 10.87
N ASN A 51 18.84 7.59 9.97
CA ASN A 51 17.80 8.45 9.39
C ASN A 51 16.76 7.64 8.58
N LEU A 52 17.10 6.42 8.14
CA LEU A 52 16.15 5.49 7.52
C LEU A 52 15.07 5.01 8.50
N CYS A 53 15.32 5.10 9.80
CA CYS A 53 14.36 4.77 10.85
C CYS A 53 13.41 5.93 11.18
N GLU A 54 13.63 7.13 10.61
CA GLU A 54 12.79 8.30 10.87
C GLU A 54 11.73 8.50 9.79
N LEU A 55 10.49 8.73 10.22
CA LEU A 55 9.35 9.02 9.38
C LEU A 55 8.80 10.42 9.67
N PHE A 56 8.35 11.07 8.60
CA PHE A 56 7.60 12.31 8.64
C PHE A 56 6.10 12.00 8.55
N VAL A 57 5.36 12.31 9.61
CA VAL A 57 3.91 12.10 9.72
C VAL A 57 3.22 13.44 9.55
N ARG A 58 2.34 13.58 8.55
CA ARG A 58 1.61 14.82 8.26
C ARG A 58 0.10 14.57 8.17
N LYS A 59 -0.66 15.66 7.95
CA LYS A 59 -2.14 15.70 7.95
C LYS A 59 -2.75 15.35 9.30
N ILE A 60 -2.01 15.60 10.37
CA ILE A 60 -2.51 15.46 11.74
C ILE A 60 -3.54 16.59 11.98
N PRO A 61 -4.79 16.29 12.39
CA PRO A 61 -5.71 17.34 12.80
C PRO A 61 -5.14 18.16 13.98
N ARG A 62 -5.23 19.49 13.89
CA ARG A 62 -4.56 20.43 14.83
C ARG A 62 -4.97 20.31 16.30
N TYR A 63 -6.13 19.72 16.56
CA TYR A 63 -6.69 19.53 17.90
C TYR A 63 -6.23 18.22 18.56
N LEU A 64 -5.60 17.30 17.82
CA LEU A 64 -5.10 16.05 18.40
C LEU A 64 -3.83 16.28 19.20
N THR A 65 -3.67 15.51 20.27
CA THR A 65 -2.47 15.54 21.11
C THR A 65 -1.59 14.33 20.84
N GLU A 66 -0.43 14.32 21.47
CA GLU A 66 0.46 13.17 21.55
C GLU A 66 -0.26 11.89 21.99
N ASP A 67 -1.23 11.97 22.91
CA ASP A 67 -1.96 10.82 23.44
C ASP A 67 -2.86 10.19 22.39
N ASP A 68 -3.36 10.98 21.43
CA ASP A 68 -4.18 10.49 20.33
C ASP A 68 -3.34 9.83 19.22
N ILE A 69 -2.05 10.17 19.11
CA ILE A 69 -1.21 9.81 17.96
C ILE A 69 -0.22 8.69 18.32
N LEU A 70 0.47 8.88 19.45
CA LEU A 70 1.59 8.05 19.87
C LEU A 70 1.23 6.57 20.05
N PRO A 71 0.06 6.20 20.61
CA PRO A 71 -0.33 4.79 20.72
C PRO A 71 -0.43 4.06 19.38
N HIS A 72 -0.80 4.78 18.32
CA HIS A 72 -0.88 4.23 16.96
C HIS A 72 0.49 4.06 16.32
N LEU A 73 1.49 4.84 16.73
CA LEU A 73 2.88 4.69 16.29
C LEU A 73 3.59 3.55 17.05
N LEU A 74 3.40 3.47 18.37
CA LEU A 74 4.03 2.47 19.24
C LEU A 74 3.68 1.02 18.88
N ARG A 75 2.58 0.78 18.16
CA ARG A 75 2.17 -0.58 17.77
C ARG A 75 3.12 -1.26 16.77
N PHE A 76 3.98 -0.51 16.06
CA PHE A 76 4.86 -1.05 15.03
C PHE A 76 6.23 -1.44 15.57
N GLY A 77 6.66 -0.85 16.67
CA GLY A 77 7.97 -1.06 17.26
C GLY A 77 8.30 -0.02 18.31
N GLU A 78 9.46 -0.18 18.93
CA GLU A 78 9.98 0.77 19.90
C GLU A 78 10.31 2.10 19.22
N ILE A 79 9.81 3.20 19.78
CA ILE A 79 10.10 4.55 19.33
C ILE A 79 11.33 5.05 20.09
N TYR A 80 12.38 5.35 19.35
CA TYR A 80 13.57 6.03 19.88
C TYR A 80 13.27 7.49 20.16
N GLU A 81 12.61 8.19 19.24
CA GLU A 81 12.27 9.60 19.42
C GLU A 81 10.95 9.92 18.73
N PHE A 82 10.07 10.68 19.39
CA PHE A 82 8.89 11.26 18.76
C PHE A 82 8.86 12.76 19.02
N ARG A 83 8.59 13.54 17.97
CA ARG A 83 8.57 15.01 18.00
C ARG A 83 7.28 15.52 17.36
N LEU A 84 6.31 15.94 18.17
CA LEU A 84 5.12 16.65 17.72
C LEU A 84 5.38 18.15 17.69
N MET A 85 5.19 18.77 16.53
CA MET A 85 5.50 20.19 16.35
C MET A 85 4.30 21.04 16.79
N MET A 86 4.54 22.07 17.60
CA MET A 86 3.50 22.87 18.25
C MET A 86 3.55 24.34 17.82
N GLU A 87 2.38 24.98 17.77
CA GLU A 87 2.23 26.43 17.68
C GLU A 87 2.22 27.07 19.08
N PHE A 88 2.34 28.40 19.14
CA PHE A 88 2.31 29.14 20.40
C PHE A 88 0.94 29.10 21.10
N ASN A 89 -0.13 28.82 20.34
CA ASN A 89 -1.50 28.63 20.85
C ASN A 89 -1.74 27.20 21.40
N TYR A 90 -0.69 26.40 21.61
CA TYR A 90 -0.75 25.01 22.05
C TYR A 90 -1.43 24.02 21.09
N ALA A 91 -1.83 24.44 19.88
CA ALA A 91 -2.25 23.53 18.83
C ALA A 91 -1.04 22.86 18.17
N ASN A 92 -1.22 21.63 17.65
CA ASN A 92 -0.17 21.03 16.84
C ASN A 92 -0.11 21.68 15.44
N ARG A 93 1.07 21.66 14.80
CA ARG A 93 1.32 22.21 13.45
C ARG A 93 0.83 21.30 12.31
N GLY A 94 0.14 20.21 12.63
CA GLY A 94 -0.37 19.23 11.68
C GLY A 94 0.65 18.19 11.20
N TYR A 95 1.82 18.12 11.85
CA TYR A 95 2.85 17.13 11.54
C TYR A 95 3.75 16.78 12.74
N ALA A 96 4.35 15.60 12.66
CA ALA A 96 5.28 15.05 13.65
C ALA A 96 6.42 14.29 12.95
N PHE A 97 7.50 14.07 13.69
CA PHE A 97 8.56 13.14 13.32
C PHE A 97 8.56 11.97 14.30
N VAL A 98 8.81 10.76 13.79
CA VAL A 98 8.94 9.56 14.60
C VAL A 98 10.14 8.77 14.13
N ARG A 99 11.11 8.55 15.03
CA ARG A 99 12.29 7.71 14.81
C ARG A 99 12.12 6.41 15.56
N TYR A 100 12.05 5.30 14.84
CA TYR A 100 11.99 3.97 15.44
C TYR A 100 13.39 3.48 15.82
N ALA A 101 13.47 2.53 16.75
CA ALA A 101 14.72 1.84 17.08
C ALA A 101 15.27 1.04 15.88
N GLN A 102 14.38 0.43 15.08
CA GLN A 102 14.72 -0.44 13.96
C GLN A 102 14.15 0.06 12.64
N GLU A 103 14.91 -0.11 11.55
CA GLU A 103 14.46 0.31 10.20
C GLU A 103 13.25 -0.50 9.73
N VAL A 104 13.17 -1.79 10.09
CA VAL A 104 12.04 -2.66 9.72
C VAL A 104 10.73 -2.13 10.29
N ASP A 105 10.75 -1.57 11.51
CA ASP A 105 9.57 -0.99 12.17
C ASP A 105 9.13 0.29 11.47
N ALA A 106 10.09 1.15 11.11
CA ALA A 106 9.82 2.34 10.31
C ALA A 106 9.21 1.99 8.94
N ARG A 107 9.73 0.97 8.26
CA ARG A 107 9.17 0.51 6.98
C ARG A 107 7.77 -0.08 7.14
N ARG A 108 7.51 -0.88 8.19
CA ARG A 108 6.17 -1.39 8.51
C ARG A 108 5.18 -0.24 8.76
N ALA A 109 5.55 0.71 9.61
CA ALA A 109 4.74 1.87 9.92
C ALA A 109 4.44 2.70 8.66
N LEU A 110 5.43 2.90 7.78
CA LEU A 110 5.26 3.61 6.50
C LEU A 110 4.24 2.94 5.58
N GLU A 111 4.31 1.61 5.41
CA GLU A 111 3.39 0.86 4.55
C GLU A 111 1.96 0.83 5.10
N VAL A 112 1.79 0.77 6.43
CA VAL A 112 0.47 0.57 7.06
C VAL A 112 -0.21 1.91 7.38
N LEU A 113 0.48 2.87 8.01
CA LEU A 113 -0.14 4.09 8.55
C LEU A 113 -0.68 5.05 7.49
N ASN A 114 -0.23 4.94 6.24
CA ASN A 114 -0.84 5.68 5.12
C ASN A 114 -2.31 5.28 4.85
N HIS A 115 -2.76 4.16 5.43
CA HIS A 115 -4.13 3.67 5.34
C HIS A 115 -4.92 3.85 6.65
N PHE A 116 -4.32 4.47 7.67
CA PHE A 116 -4.94 4.64 8.99
C PHE A 116 -5.78 5.91 9.03
N TYR A 117 -7.07 5.78 9.36
CA TYR A 117 -7.98 6.91 9.61
C TYR A 117 -7.83 7.33 11.08
N ILE A 118 -7.02 8.37 11.33
CA ILE A 118 -6.85 8.94 12.68
C ILE A 118 -8.17 9.49 13.21
N VAL A 119 -9.01 10.02 12.31
CA VAL A 119 -10.40 10.39 12.56
C VAL A 119 -11.22 10.08 11.30
N PRO A 120 -12.56 9.94 11.39
CA PRO A 120 -13.40 9.69 10.23
C PRO A 120 -13.12 10.68 9.09
N GLY A 121 -12.84 10.17 7.90
CA GLY A 121 -12.56 10.98 6.71
C GLY A 121 -11.15 11.56 6.62
N ARG A 122 -10.27 11.33 7.61
CA ARG A 122 -8.88 11.83 7.56
C ARG A 122 -7.90 10.72 7.84
N THR A 123 -7.06 10.44 6.86
CA THR A 123 -5.90 9.57 7.03
C THR A 123 -4.66 10.36 7.42
N LEU A 124 -3.75 9.70 8.12
CA LEU A 124 -2.37 10.17 8.21
C LEU A 124 -1.69 10.02 6.85
N GLU A 125 -0.72 10.90 6.58
CA GLU A 125 0.20 10.73 5.47
C GLU A 125 1.61 10.56 6.05
N VAL A 126 2.18 9.39 5.84
CA VAL A 126 3.49 9.01 6.37
C VAL A 126 4.47 8.91 5.22
N GLN A 127 5.60 9.59 5.36
CA GLN A 127 6.68 9.59 4.39
C GLN A 127 8.01 9.31 5.10
N ARG A 128 9.02 8.86 4.36
CA ARG A 128 10.39 8.84 4.91
C ARG A 128 10.77 10.26 5.32
N SER A 129 11.36 10.41 6.51
CA SER A 129 11.92 11.70 6.90
C SER A 129 13.14 11.99 6.05
N PHE A 130 13.28 13.24 5.64
CA PHE A 130 14.48 13.72 4.99
C PHE A 130 15.13 14.69 5.96
N ASP A 131 16.05 14.15 6.75
CA ASP A 131 16.83 14.98 7.65
C ASP A 131 17.60 16.00 6.83
N LYS A 132 17.36 17.29 7.12
CA LYS A 132 18.20 18.37 6.61
C LYS A 132 19.48 18.38 7.45
N CYS A 133 20.30 17.35 7.32
CA CYS A 133 21.63 17.28 7.94
C CYS A 133 22.72 17.83 7.02
N ARG A 134 22.37 18.35 5.84
CA ARG A 134 23.31 18.87 4.85
C ARG A 134 23.11 20.37 4.66
N LEU A 135 24.18 21.13 4.81
CA LEU A 135 24.23 22.55 4.43
C LEU A 135 24.96 22.71 3.11
N PHE A 136 24.45 23.61 2.27
CA PHE A 136 25.12 24.10 1.08
C PHE A 136 25.88 25.38 1.43
N ILE A 137 27.14 25.45 1.05
CA ILE A 137 27.97 26.65 1.17
C ILE A 137 28.40 27.07 -0.23
N GLY A 138 27.97 28.25 -0.66
CA GLY A 138 28.34 28.85 -1.94
C GLY A 138 29.32 30.01 -1.77
N ASN A 139 29.88 30.45 -2.91
CA ASN A 139 30.86 31.53 -3.01
C ASN A 139 32.22 31.21 -2.37
N ILE A 140 32.62 29.94 -2.42
CA ILE A 140 33.92 29.47 -1.90
C ILE A 140 35.02 29.82 -2.92
N PRO A 141 36.24 30.21 -2.49
CA PRO A 141 37.36 30.40 -3.40
C PRO A 141 37.71 29.10 -4.16
N LYS A 142 37.65 29.15 -5.49
CA LYS A 142 37.86 27.98 -6.38
C LYS A 142 39.27 27.38 -6.35
N ARG A 143 40.24 28.14 -5.84
CA ARG A 143 41.65 27.75 -5.70
C ARG A 143 41.92 26.82 -4.52
N LEU A 144 41.07 26.82 -3.50
CA LEU A 144 41.30 26.07 -2.26
C LEU A 144 41.07 24.57 -2.48
N SER A 145 41.95 23.74 -1.89
CA SER A 145 41.82 22.28 -1.93
C SER A 145 40.72 21.80 -0.98
N GLU A 146 40.30 20.54 -1.15
CA GLU A 146 39.29 19.93 -0.28
C GLU A 146 39.78 19.85 1.17
N GLU A 147 41.06 19.56 1.37
CA GLU A 147 41.71 19.46 2.68
C GLU A 147 41.78 20.82 3.39
N GLU A 148 42.19 21.89 2.69
CA GLU A 148 42.25 23.26 3.24
C GLU A 148 40.87 23.78 3.65
N LEU A 149 39.85 23.47 2.82
CA LEU A 149 38.46 23.79 3.12
C LEU A 149 37.99 23.00 4.34
N GLU A 150 38.30 21.71 4.42
CA GLU A 150 37.86 20.84 5.51
C GLU A 150 38.41 21.30 6.86
N GLU A 151 39.71 21.64 6.94
CA GLU A 151 40.34 22.15 8.16
C GLU A 151 39.72 23.48 8.62
N SER A 152 39.53 24.42 7.68
CA SER A 152 38.97 25.74 8.00
C SER A 152 37.50 25.64 8.44
N PHE A 153 36.70 24.79 7.78
CA PHE A 153 35.32 24.57 8.18
C PHE A 153 35.21 23.79 9.49
N LYS A 154 36.12 22.85 9.81
CA LYS A 154 36.15 22.20 11.13
C LYS A 154 36.47 23.16 12.26
N ALA A 155 37.35 24.14 12.02
CA ALA A 155 37.68 25.16 13.02
C ALA A 155 36.46 26.04 13.39
N VAL A 156 35.60 26.33 12.43
CA VAL A 156 34.39 27.15 12.63
C VAL A 156 33.18 26.31 13.04
N PHE A 157 33.05 25.11 12.48
CA PHE A 157 31.95 24.17 12.71
C PHE A 157 32.50 22.84 13.23
N PRO A 158 32.85 22.74 14.52
CA PRO A 158 33.43 21.52 15.10
C PRO A 158 32.53 20.28 14.97
N SER A 159 31.21 20.47 14.85
CA SER A 159 30.22 19.40 14.70
C SER A 159 30.12 18.85 13.27
N MET A 160 30.87 19.38 12.31
CA MET A 160 30.84 18.90 10.93
C MET A 160 31.45 17.49 10.82
N CYS A 161 30.79 16.61 10.06
CA CYS A 161 31.27 15.24 9.87
C CYS A 161 32.02 15.06 8.56
N LYS A 162 31.52 15.65 7.47
CA LYS A 162 32.09 15.46 6.14
C LYS A 162 31.89 16.71 5.27
N LEU A 163 32.95 17.10 4.57
CA LEU A 163 32.88 18.07 3.47
C LEU A 163 32.78 17.31 2.15
N ILE A 164 31.91 17.76 1.24
CA ILE A 164 31.80 17.24 -0.12
C ILE A 164 31.97 18.42 -1.07
N THR A 165 33.04 18.39 -1.86
CA THR A 165 33.27 19.36 -2.94
C THR A 165 33.10 18.68 -4.29
N LEU A 166 32.64 19.43 -5.30
CA LEU A 166 32.65 18.94 -6.68
C LEU A 166 33.86 19.52 -7.40
N LYS A 167 34.78 18.64 -7.81
CA LYS A 167 35.96 18.99 -8.60
C LYS A 167 35.57 19.31 -10.06
N ARG A 168 36.31 20.20 -10.71
CA ARG A 168 36.16 20.50 -12.14
C ARG A 168 37.26 19.74 -12.88
N ILE A 169 36.88 18.69 -13.62
CA ILE A 169 37.85 17.76 -14.24
C ILE A 169 38.62 18.44 -15.41
N SER A 170 38.21 19.63 -15.88
CA SER A 170 38.77 20.24 -17.10
C SER A 170 39.72 21.44 -16.93
N ASP A 171 39.67 22.22 -15.83
CA ASP A 171 40.25 23.58 -15.83
C ASP A 171 41.32 23.85 -14.74
N GLY A 172 41.86 22.82 -14.07
CA GLY A 172 42.90 23.02 -13.05
C GLY A 172 42.44 23.75 -11.77
N GLU A 173 41.16 24.08 -11.63
CA GLU A 173 40.56 24.61 -10.40
C GLU A 173 40.09 23.47 -9.47
N ASN A 174 40.40 23.61 -8.17
CA ASN A 174 40.20 22.56 -7.16
C ASN A 174 38.73 22.33 -6.79
N ASN A 175 37.86 23.33 -6.92
CA ASN A 175 36.42 23.22 -6.58
C ASN A 175 35.52 24.12 -7.46
N ARG A 176 34.21 23.82 -7.52
CA ARG A 176 33.21 24.59 -8.31
C ARG A 176 32.68 25.87 -7.63
N GLY A 177 33.34 26.36 -6.57
CA GLY A 177 32.91 27.53 -5.82
C GLY A 177 31.75 27.28 -4.85
N PHE A 178 31.47 26.01 -4.55
CA PHE A 178 30.54 25.60 -3.51
C PHE A 178 30.93 24.24 -2.93
N ALA A 179 30.45 23.97 -1.73
CA ALA A 179 30.64 22.71 -1.02
C ALA A 179 29.36 22.34 -0.27
N PHE A 180 29.25 21.07 0.08
CA PHE A 180 28.23 20.56 0.99
C PHE A 180 28.89 20.11 2.29
N ILE A 181 28.29 20.45 3.41
CA ILE A 181 28.71 19.98 4.72
C ILE A 181 27.63 19.05 5.27
N ASP A 182 28.02 17.82 5.58
CA ASP A 182 27.20 16.84 6.28
C ASP A 182 27.45 16.93 7.79
N PHE A 183 26.36 16.98 8.54
CA PHE A 183 26.33 16.95 10.00
C PHE A 183 25.81 15.61 10.49
N ARG A 184 26.20 15.24 11.72
CA ARG A 184 25.74 14.01 12.37
C ARG A 184 24.24 14.04 12.62
N SER A 185 23.73 15.17 13.10
CA SER A 185 22.32 15.35 13.44
C SER A 185 21.73 16.60 12.79
N HIS A 186 20.40 16.60 12.65
CA HIS A 186 19.69 17.79 12.17
C HIS A 186 19.84 18.95 13.16
N GLU A 187 19.98 18.67 14.46
CA GLU A 187 20.17 19.68 15.49
C GLU A 187 21.51 20.41 15.33
N ASP A 188 22.61 19.67 15.08
CA ASP A 188 23.92 20.24 14.78
C ASP A 188 23.85 21.17 13.56
N ALA A 189 23.17 20.72 12.50
CA ALA A 189 23.01 21.50 11.28
C ALA A 189 22.16 22.77 11.52
N VAL A 190 21.12 22.68 12.36
CA VAL A 190 20.28 23.83 12.74
C VAL A 190 21.07 24.82 13.59
N GLU A 191 21.89 24.34 14.52
CA GLU A 191 22.71 25.19 15.39
C GLU A 191 23.72 25.97 14.57
N VAL A 192 24.44 25.30 13.66
CA VAL A 192 25.30 25.98 12.69
C VAL A 192 24.50 26.96 11.83
N LYS A 193 23.31 26.58 11.36
CA LYS A 193 22.48 27.47 10.55
C LYS A 193 22.00 28.71 11.33
N LYS A 194 21.74 28.59 12.63
CA LYS A 194 21.40 29.71 13.53
C LYS A 194 22.59 30.63 13.71
N GLN A 195 23.78 30.09 14.01
CA GLN A 195 25.02 30.86 14.17
C GLN A 195 25.35 31.69 12.92
N VAL A 196 25.00 31.18 11.73
CA VAL A 196 25.27 31.85 10.46
C VAL A 196 24.10 32.72 9.98
N SER A 197 23.09 33.01 10.80
CA SER A 197 21.94 33.88 10.40
C SER A 197 22.39 35.33 10.18
N PRO A 198 22.11 35.98 9.03
CA PRO A 198 21.01 35.75 8.07
C PRO A 198 21.30 34.75 6.92
N GLY A 199 22.45 34.07 6.94
CA GLY A 199 22.84 33.03 5.98
C GLY A 199 24.18 33.27 5.31
N THR A 200 25.04 34.10 5.91
CA THR A 200 26.31 34.51 5.33
C THR A 200 27.42 34.43 6.38
N ILE A 201 28.57 33.86 6.02
CA ILE A 201 29.77 33.83 6.87
C ILE A 201 30.96 34.38 6.10
N LYS A 202 31.79 35.19 6.75
CA LYS A 202 32.98 35.78 6.11
C LYS A 202 34.20 34.90 6.34
N MET A 203 34.77 34.36 5.28
CA MET A 203 36.03 33.59 5.31
C MET A 203 36.83 33.87 4.04
N TRP A 204 38.17 33.84 4.16
CA TRP A 204 39.09 34.14 3.05
C TRP A 204 38.80 35.47 2.32
N GLY A 205 38.30 36.47 3.05
CA GLY A 205 37.90 37.77 2.49
C GLY A 205 36.64 37.75 1.62
N GLN A 206 35.89 36.63 1.59
CA GLN A 206 34.65 36.47 0.85
C GLN A 206 33.46 36.19 1.78
N ASP A 207 32.29 36.65 1.35
CA ASP A 207 31.02 36.38 2.01
C ASP A 207 30.45 35.06 1.46
N LEU A 208 30.59 33.99 2.22
CA LEU A 208 30.10 32.65 1.86
C LEU A 208 28.60 32.56 2.16
N ARG A 209 27.83 32.04 1.19
CA ARG A 209 26.38 31.85 1.35
C ARG A 209 26.09 30.47 1.92
N VAL A 210 25.52 30.40 3.12
CA VAL A 210 25.10 29.15 3.76
C VAL A 210 23.59 28.97 3.62
N ALA A 211 23.16 27.87 3.01
CA ALA A 211 21.75 27.51 2.86
C ALA A 211 21.52 26.05 3.23
N TRP A 212 20.27 25.66 3.48
CA TRP A 212 19.93 24.24 3.54
C TRP A 212 20.20 23.62 2.18
N ALA A 213 20.92 22.49 2.14
CA ALA A 213 21.01 21.72 0.91
C ALA A 213 19.66 21.08 0.61
N ASN A 214 19.34 20.90 -0.67
CA ASN A 214 18.21 20.07 -1.04
C ASN A 214 18.51 18.63 -0.60
N PRO A 215 17.65 18.00 0.23
CA PRO A 215 17.86 16.61 0.60
C PRO A 215 17.78 15.74 -0.65
N GLU A 216 18.84 14.98 -0.91
CA GLU A 216 18.81 13.85 -1.85
C GLU A 216 17.80 12.85 -1.28
N ARG A 217 16.76 12.48 -2.04
CA ARG A 217 15.69 11.65 -1.47
C ARG A 217 16.16 10.19 -1.49
N PRO A 218 16.28 9.45 -0.38
CA PRO A 218 16.49 8.00 -0.39
C PRO A 218 15.52 7.17 -1.24
N ALA A 219 14.30 7.64 -1.51
CA ALA A 219 13.41 7.01 -2.50
C ALA A 219 14.01 6.99 -3.91
N GLU A 220 14.91 7.94 -4.20
CA GLU A 220 15.68 8.00 -5.43
C GLU A 220 16.75 6.92 -5.47
N TRP A 221 17.41 6.52 -4.38
CA TRP A 221 18.39 5.41 -4.43
C TRP A 221 17.74 4.05 -4.72
N GLU A 222 16.60 3.76 -4.09
CA GLU A 222 15.87 2.49 -4.31
C GLU A 222 15.19 2.48 -5.69
N ALA A 223 14.74 3.63 -6.19
CA ALA A 223 14.19 3.77 -7.54
C ALA A 223 15.28 3.81 -8.63
N VAL A 224 16.44 4.42 -8.36
CA VAL A 224 17.66 4.39 -9.18
C VAL A 224 18.25 2.97 -9.21
N SER A 225 18.15 2.20 -8.12
CA SER A 225 18.53 0.78 -8.11
C SER A 225 17.64 -0.12 -9.00
N LYS A 226 16.50 0.40 -9.46
CA LYS A 226 15.58 -0.27 -10.40
C LYS A 226 15.48 0.40 -11.76
N THR A 227 16.08 1.58 -11.93
CA THR A 227 16.03 2.31 -13.20
C THR A 227 16.82 1.56 -14.27
N LYS A 228 16.31 1.62 -15.49
CA LYS A 228 16.93 1.09 -16.70
C LYS A 228 17.33 2.21 -17.65
N THR A 229 17.26 3.45 -17.17
CA THR A 229 17.44 4.65 -17.98
C THR A 229 18.68 5.38 -17.53
N LEU A 230 19.53 5.77 -18.48
CA LEU A 230 20.68 6.64 -18.24
C LEU A 230 20.34 8.08 -18.61
N PHE A 231 20.77 9.00 -17.77
CA PHE A 231 20.77 10.44 -17.99
C PHE A 231 22.14 10.88 -18.48
N VAL A 232 22.19 11.61 -19.59
CA VAL A 232 23.43 12.13 -20.17
C VAL A 232 23.45 13.64 -20.04
N ARG A 233 24.50 14.15 -19.38
CA ARG A 233 24.79 15.58 -19.21
C ARG A 233 25.82 16.05 -20.22
N ASN A 234 25.84 17.36 -20.45
CA ASN A 234 26.80 18.06 -21.32
C ASN A 234 26.65 17.67 -22.81
N VAL A 235 25.41 17.56 -23.28
CA VAL A 235 25.09 17.24 -24.67
C VAL A 235 25.00 18.53 -25.49
N GLY A 236 26.00 18.80 -26.34
CA GLY A 236 26.03 19.96 -27.24
C GLY A 236 24.81 20.02 -28.18
N LEU A 237 24.30 21.22 -28.52
CA LEU A 237 23.07 21.45 -29.30
C LEU A 237 23.08 20.80 -30.71
N ASP A 238 24.26 20.50 -31.21
CA ASP A 238 24.57 19.83 -32.48
C ASP A 238 24.44 18.30 -32.43
N ILE A 239 24.46 17.69 -31.23
CA ILE A 239 24.41 16.23 -31.06
C ILE A 239 23.01 15.65 -31.31
N THR A 240 22.85 14.76 -32.30
CA THR A 240 21.53 14.16 -32.59
C THR A 240 21.33 12.80 -31.88
N PRO A 241 20.07 12.37 -31.64
CA PRO A 241 19.79 11.02 -31.12
C PRO A 241 20.44 9.90 -31.93
N LYS A 242 20.62 10.07 -33.25
CA LYS A 242 21.30 9.11 -34.12
C LYS A 242 22.75 8.86 -33.70
N MET A 243 23.47 9.90 -33.29
CA MET A 243 24.86 9.81 -32.84
C MET A 243 24.99 9.01 -31.54
N PHE A 244 24.00 9.07 -30.66
CA PHE A 244 23.96 8.21 -29.48
C PHE A 244 23.83 6.73 -29.87
N TYR A 245 23.03 6.39 -30.87
CA TYR A 245 22.96 5.01 -31.36
C TYR A 245 24.30 4.55 -31.95
N GLU A 246 25.04 5.42 -32.63
CA GLU A 246 26.37 5.09 -33.19
C GLU A 246 27.40 4.75 -32.12
N ILE A 247 27.42 5.45 -30.98
CA ILE A 247 28.33 5.12 -29.86
C ILE A 247 27.85 3.97 -28.98
N LEU A 248 26.53 3.70 -28.93
CA LEU A 248 25.95 2.66 -28.08
C LEU A 248 25.99 1.27 -28.74
N THR A 249 25.77 1.19 -30.06
CA THR A 249 25.67 -0.09 -30.79
C THR A 249 26.94 -0.95 -30.73
N PRO A 250 28.17 -0.40 -30.67
CA PRO A 250 29.39 -1.18 -30.46
C PRO A 250 29.50 -1.82 -29.07
N ILE A 251 28.74 -1.34 -28.08
CA ILE A 251 28.89 -1.70 -26.66
C ILE A 251 27.70 -2.52 -26.17
N VAL A 252 26.51 -2.23 -26.70
CA VAL A 252 25.23 -2.84 -26.33
C VAL A 252 24.47 -3.18 -27.60
N LYS A 253 23.79 -4.33 -27.62
CA LYS A 253 23.00 -4.74 -28.79
C LYS A 253 21.91 -3.71 -29.06
N ARG A 254 21.65 -3.43 -30.35
CA ARG A 254 20.63 -2.46 -30.76
C ARG A 254 19.22 -2.79 -30.23
N THR A 255 18.93 -4.07 -30.02
CA THR A 255 17.67 -4.58 -29.43
C THR A 255 17.49 -4.21 -27.96
N ASP A 256 18.58 -3.94 -27.25
CA ASP A 256 18.55 -3.64 -25.81
C ASP A 256 18.39 -2.13 -25.55
N ILE A 257 18.41 -1.30 -26.60
CA ILE A 257 18.19 0.15 -26.54
C ILE A 257 16.75 0.44 -26.97
N MET A 258 15.88 0.75 -26.01
CA MET A 258 14.47 1.06 -26.24
C MET A 258 14.30 2.41 -26.91
N LYS A 259 14.93 3.45 -26.35
CA LYS A 259 14.70 4.82 -26.78
C LYS A 259 15.85 5.73 -26.40
N VAL A 260 16.22 6.65 -27.29
CA VAL A 260 17.05 7.81 -26.98
C VAL A 260 16.20 9.05 -27.15
N SER A 261 16.08 9.87 -26.13
CA SER A 261 15.40 11.16 -26.19
C SER A 261 16.35 12.28 -25.77
N ARG A 262 16.39 13.35 -26.56
CA ARG A 262 17.24 14.50 -26.30
C ARG A 262 16.36 15.68 -25.90
N VAL A 263 16.72 16.36 -24.81
CA VAL A 263 16.04 17.55 -24.31
C VAL A 263 17.09 18.62 -24.00
N ARG A 264 17.19 19.63 -24.87
CA ARG A 264 18.19 20.71 -24.76
C ARG A 264 19.60 20.13 -24.54
N GLU A 265 20.27 20.47 -23.45
CA GLU A 265 21.65 20.06 -23.12
C GLU A 265 21.77 18.67 -22.48
N PHE A 266 20.67 17.90 -22.48
CA PHE A 266 20.58 16.60 -21.85
C PHE A 266 20.03 15.53 -22.79
N ALA A 267 20.33 14.27 -22.50
CA ALA A 267 19.69 13.14 -23.15
C ALA A 267 19.29 12.05 -22.13
N PHE A 268 18.29 11.25 -22.49
CA PHE A 268 17.84 10.08 -21.75
C PHE A 268 17.91 8.86 -22.67
N ILE A 269 18.51 7.78 -22.18
CA ILE A 269 18.68 6.52 -22.91
C ILE A 269 18.00 5.42 -22.11
N ASP A 270 16.89 4.91 -22.62
CA ASP A 270 16.12 3.82 -22.03
C ASP A 270 16.63 2.46 -22.54
N PHE A 271 16.92 1.54 -21.63
CA PHE A 271 17.36 0.17 -21.95
C PHE A 271 16.30 -0.88 -21.58
N VAL A 272 16.34 -2.03 -22.25
CA VAL A 272 15.47 -3.19 -21.95
C VAL A 272 15.86 -3.84 -20.61
N THR A 273 17.16 -3.97 -20.35
CA THR A 273 17.73 -4.60 -19.15
C THR A 273 18.64 -3.63 -18.42
N ARG A 274 18.73 -3.79 -17.08
CA ARG A 274 19.63 -2.97 -16.25
C ARG A 274 21.11 -3.30 -16.54
N THR A 275 21.41 -4.56 -16.78
CA THR A 275 22.77 -5.02 -17.10
C THR A 275 23.32 -4.36 -18.37
N ALA A 276 22.48 -4.13 -19.38
CA ALA A 276 22.87 -3.38 -20.57
C ALA A 276 23.16 -1.89 -20.26
N ALA A 277 22.37 -1.28 -19.37
CA ALA A 277 22.60 0.09 -18.93
C ALA A 277 23.87 0.22 -18.06
N GLU A 278 24.17 -0.76 -17.20
CA GLU A 278 25.41 -0.82 -16.41
C GLU A 278 26.65 -0.89 -17.31
N HIS A 279 26.63 -1.80 -18.30
CA HIS A 279 27.72 -1.93 -19.26
C HIS A 279 27.93 -0.67 -20.11
N ALA A 280 26.85 -0.01 -20.52
CA ALA A 280 26.93 1.28 -21.21
C ALA A 280 27.51 2.39 -20.32
N LEU A 281 27.08 2.46 -19.05
CA LEU A 281 27.52 3.46 -18.09
C LEU A 281 29.03 3.34 -17.82
N GLU A 282 29.53 2.13 -17.58
CA GLU A 282 30.96 1.89 -17.30
C GLU A 282 31.86 2.22 -18.48
N ARG A 283 31.40 1.92 -19.71
CA ARG A 283 32.24 2.02 -20.91
C ARG A 283 32.19 3.40 -21.58
N LEU A 284 31.10 4.15 -21.41
CA LEU A 284 30.89 5.44 -22.09
C LEU A 284 31.15 6.66 -21.21
N GLN A 285 31.45 6.47 -19.92
CA GLN A 285 31.67 7.59 -19.01
C GLN A 285 32.87 8.45 -19.45
N GLY A 286 32.63 9.75 -19.68
CA GLY A 286 33.67 10.70 -20.08
C GLY A 286 34.05 10.63 -21.57
N THR A 287 33.25 9.98 -22.42
CA THR A 287 33.47 9.96 -23.87
C THR A 287 33.27 11.34 -24.48
N LYS A 288 34.10 11.69 -25.48
CA LYS A 288 33.97 12.96 -26.21
C LYS A 288 33.14 12.76 -27.47
N MET A 289 32.09 13.55 -27.62
CA MET A 289 31.25 13.60 -28.82
C MET A 289 31.18 15.05 -29.31
N GLN A 290 31.65 15.29 -30.53
CA GLN A 290 31.73 16.65 -31.13
C GLN A 290 32.41 17.69 -30.22
N GLY A 291 33.46 17.29 -29.50
CA GLY A 291 34.19 18.17 -28.58
C GLY A 291 33.57 18.28 -27.17
N TYR A 292 32.35 17.79 -26.95
CA TYR A 292 31.72 17.75 -25.64
C TYR A 292 32.02 16.43 -24.92
N THR A 293 32.50 16.52 -23.68
CA THR A 293 32.67 15.35 -22.81
C THR A 293 31.33 14.97 -22.19
N LEU A 294 30.77 13.83 -22.61
CA LEU A 294 29.49 13.32 -22.12
C LEU A 294 29.66 12.67 -20.76
N HIS A 295 28.72 12.98 -19.85
CA HIS A 295 28.65 12.37 -18.52
C HIS A 295 27.36 11.58 -18.39
N PHE A 296 27.48 10.29 -18.12
CA PHE A 296 26.38 9.37 -17.93
C PHE A 296 26.14 9.20 -16.43
N GLU A 297 24.88 9.29 -16.04
CA GLU A 297 24.39 9.07 -14.68
C GLU A 297 23.12 8.22 -14.77
N TRP A 298 22.72 7.59 -13.67
CA TRP A 298 21.40 6.95 -13.64
C TRP A 298 20.30 7.99 -13.68
N ALA A 299 19.34 7.83 -14.58
CA ALA A 299 18.20 8.74 -14.63
C ALA A 299 17.28 8.48 -13.44
N PHE A 300 16.89 9.57 -12.79
CA PHE A 300 15.80 9.54 -11.82
C PHE A 300 14.51 9.15 -12.56
N PRO A 301 13.81 8.09 -12.13
CA PRO A 301 12.50 7.84 -12.68
C PRO A 301 11.62 9.08 -12.43
N PRO A 302 10.77 9.46 -13.41
CA PRO A 302 9.84 10.57 -13.19
C PRO A 302 9.10 10.32 -11.88
N SER A 303 8.98 11.36 -11.05
CA SER A 303 8.28 11.26 -9.76
C SER A 303 6.95 10.57 -10.02
N MET A 304 6.77 9.38 -9.46
CA MET A 304 5.57 8.59 -9.68
C MET A 304 4.38 9.46 -9.30
N SER A 305 3.67 9.98 -10.31
CA SER A 305 2.41 10.67 -10.11
C SER A 305 1.45 9.72 -9.40
N SER A 306 0.61 10.27 -8.54
CA SER A 306 -0.41 9.54 -7.76
C SER A 306 -1.27 8.60 -8.63
N GLU A 307 -1.43 8.94 -9.91
CA GLU A 307 -2.17 8.18 -10.91
C GLU A 307 -1.48 6.86 -11.32
N ASN A 308 -0.15 6.81 -11.35
CA ASN A 308 0.60 5.59 -11.69
C ASN A 308 0.69 4.60 -10.52
N LYS A 309 0.45 5.04 -9.27
CA LYS A 309 0.33 4.11 -8.12
C LYS A 309 -0.89 3.20 -8.31
N LEU A 310 -2.04 3.75 -8.69
CA LEU A 310 -3.29 2.99 -8.83
C LEU A 310 -3.25 1.91 -9.93
N GLN A 311 -2.54 2.16 -11.04
CA GLN A 311 -2.46 1.22 -12.18
C GLN A 311 -1.59 -0.03 -11.93
N SER A 312 -0.88 -0.10 -10.79
CA SER A 312 0.02 -1.20 -10.39
C SER A 312 -0.40 -1.87 -9.08
N CYS A 313 -1.54 -1.48 -8.49
CA CYS A 313 -1.93 -1.92 -7.14
C CYS A 313 -2.58 -3.30 -7.12
N ASP A 314 -2.13 -4.17 -6.21
CA ASP A 314 -2.88 -5.34 -5.77
C ASP A 314 -3.93 -4.89 -4.75
N PHE A 315 -5.18 -4.72 -5.18
CA PHE A 315 -6.23 -4.19 -4.31
C PHE A 315 -6.57 -5.10 -3.14
N ASP A 316 -6.32 -6.41 -3.26
CA ASP A 316 -6.41 -7.32 -2.12
C ASP A 316 -5.42 -6.95 -1.02
N ALA A 317 -4.17 -6.69 -1.39
CA ALA A 317 -3.15 -6.22 -0.45
C ALA A 317 -3.53 -4.86 0.15
N VAL A 318 -4.07 -3.94 -0.67
CA VAL A 318 -4.53 -2.62 -0.20
C VAL A 318 -5.65 -2.75 0.83
N LEU A 319 -6.64 -3.61 0.57
CA LEU A 319 -7.75 -3.83 1.50
C LEU A 319 -7.25 -4.42 2.82
N ARG A 320 -6.33 -5.39 2.77
CA ARG A 320 -5.69 -5.96 3.96
C ARG A 320 -4.90 -4.91 4.75
N LEU A 321 -4.12 -4.07 4.07
CA LEU A 321 -3.39 -2.97 4.72
C LEU A 321 -4.34 -1.98 5.39
N LYS A 322 -5.47 -1.63 4.75
CA LYS A 322 -6.54 -0.81 5.36
C LYS A 322 -7.10 -1.46 6.62
N CYS A 323 -7.38 -2.77 6.61
CA CYS A 323 -7.86 -3.46 7.80
C CYS A 323 -6.84 -3.41 8.94
N ILE A 324 -5.59 -3.79 8.67
CA ILE A 324 -4.50 -3.81 9.67
C ILE A 324 -4.28 -2.42 10.26
N ALA A 325 -4.24 -1.39 9.40
CA ALA A 325 -4.04 0.00 9.81
C ALA A 325 -5.11 0.45 10.82
N ASN A 326 -6.36 0.07 10.61
CA ASN A 326 -7.50 0.52 11.40
C ASN A 326 -7.94 -0.45 12.50
N TYR A 327 -7.09 -1.43 12.86
CA TYR A 327 -7.39 -2.45 13.88
C TYR A 327 -8.63 -3.31 13.54
N TRP A 328 -8.91 -3.46 12.26
CA TRP A 328 -9.94 -4.37 11.77
C TRP A 328 -9.33 -5.74 11.55
N GLU A 329 -10.19 -6.75 11.63
CA GLU A 329 -9.79 -8.11 11.35
C GLU A 329 -9.52 -8.30 9.84
N VAL A 330 -8.83 -9.39 9.45
CA VAL A 330 -8.48 -9.60 8.05
C VAL A 330 -9.74 -9.86 7.23
N PRO A 331 -9.85 -9.31 6.00
CA PRO A 331 -11.04 -9.50 5.19
C PRO A 331 -11.24 -10.98 4.87
N VAL A 332 -12.48 -11.44 5.04
CA VAL A 332 -12.90 -12.79 4.63
C VAL A 332 -13.59 -12.67 3.28
N ILE A 333 -13.07 -13.37 2.27
CA ILE A 333 -13.58 -13.32 0.90
C ILE A 333 -14.39 -14.59 0.66
N ILE A 334 -15.59 -14.44 0.11
CA ILE A 334 -16.50 -15.53 -0.21
C ILE A 334 -16.87 -15.45 -1.68
N PHE A 335 -16.46 -16.43 -2.46
CA PHE A 335 -16.94 -16.60 -3.82
C PHE A 335 -18.28 -17.32 -3.82
N GLY A 336 -19.31 -16.71 -4.38
CA GLY A 336 -20.62 -17.29 -4.59
C GLY A 336 -20.74 -17.99 -5.95
N ARG A 337 -21.99 -18.16 -6.39
CA ARG A 337 -22.32 -18.86 -7.63
C ARG A 337 -21.86 -18.12 -8.87
N ILE A 338 -21.45 -18.92 -9.86
CA ILE A 338 -21.13 -18.50 -11.22
C ILE A 338 -22.32 -18.81 -12.13
N PHE A 339 -22.67 -17.84 -12.96
CA PHE A 339 -23.67 -17.93 -14.02
C PHE A 339 -22.95 -17.78 -15.36
N GLU A 340 -22.62 -18.91 -16.00
CA GLU A 340 -21.84 -18.91 -17.26
C GLU A 340 -22.60 -18.29 -18.43
N VAL A 341 -23.92 -18.47 -18.51
CA VAL A 341 -24.71 -17.93 -19.63
C VAL A 341 -24.75 -16.41 -19.57
N GLU A 342 -24.96 -15.87 -18.38
CA GLU A 342 -25.05 -14.44 -18.10
C GLU A 342 -23.68 -13.77 -17.89
N GLN A 343 -22.61 -14.57 -17.79
CA GLN A 343 -21.25 -14.11 -17.48
C GLN A 343 -21.20 -13.30 -16.16
N LEU A 344 -21.78 -13.84 -15.09
CA LEU A 344 -21.84 -13.18 -13.77
C LEU A 344 -21.30 -14.09 -12.67
N GLN A 345 -20.61 -13.51 -11.68
CA GLN A 345 -20.28 -14.19 -10.43
C GLN A 345 -20.73 -13.36 -9.24
N TYR A 346 -21.41 -14.02 -8.29
CA TYR A 346 -21.73 -13.43 -7.00
C TYR A 346 -20.59 -13.66 -6.01
N ALA A 347 -20.42 -12.75 -5.06
CA ALA A 347 -19.44 -12.88 -4.01
C ALA A 347 -19.71 -11.92 -2.84
N ALA A 348 -18.99 -12.11 -1.74
CA ALA A 348 -19.03 -11.22 -0.59
C ALA A 348 -17.65 -11.01 0.03
N ILE A 349 -17.44 -9.82 0.62
CA ILE A 349 -16.29 -9.52 1.48
C ILE A 349 -16.82 -9.16 2.86
N ILE A 350 -16.36 -9.86 3.89
CA ILE A 350 -16.64 -9.52 5.29
C ILE A 350 -15.45 -8.75 5.86
N VAL A 351 -15.71 -7.59 6.48
CA VAL A 351 -14.75 -6.85 7.28
C VAL A 351 -15.31 -6.70 8.69
N ARG A 352 -14.51 -7.05 9.69
CA ARG A 352 -14.92 -7.10 11.08
C ARG A 352 -14.11 -6.12 11.91
N THR A 353 -14.77 -5.55 12.90
CA THR A 353 -14.18 -4.71 13.93
C THR A 353 -14.57 -5.29 15.28
N VAL A 354 -14.01 -4.76 16.36
CA VAL A 354 -14.33 -5.21 17.73
C VAL A 354 -15.84 -5.10 18.05
N SER A 355 -16.57 -4.19 17.40
CA SER A 355 -17.98 -3.91 17.71
C SER A 355 -18.95 -4.18 16.56
N GLN A 356 -18.46 -4.37 15.33
CA GLN A 356 -19.30 -4.41 14.14
C GLN A 356 -18.79 -5.42 13.12
N VAL A 357 -19.72 -6.13 12.49
CA VAL A 357 -19.49 -6.92 11.27
C VAL A 357 -20.14 -6.18 10.11
N ARG A 358 -19.37 -5.95 9.04
CA ARG A 358 -19.85 -5.35 7.80
C ARG A 358 -19.54 -6.26 6.64
N ALA A 359 -20.44 -6.27 5.66
CA ALA A 359 -20.24 -7.03 4.44
C ALA A 359 -20.52 -6.19 3.20
N PHE A 360 -19.72 -6.44 2.18
CA PHE A 360 -19.94 -5.95 0.83
C PHE A 360 -20.35 -7.15 -0.03
N PHE A 361 -21.54 -7.10 -0.62
CA PHE A 361 -22.04 -8.12 -1.52
C PHE A 361 -21.87 -7.64 -2.96
N PHE A 362 -21.44 -8.54 -3.83
CA PHE A 362 -21.08 -8.23 -5.19
C PHE A 362 -21.81 -9.14 -6.18
N GLU A 363 -22.25 -8.52 -7.26
CA GLU A 363 -22.48 -9.17 -8.55
C GLU A 363 -21.41 -8.62 -9.51
N VAL A 364 -20.58 -9.49 -10.07
CA VAL A 364 -19.43 -9.09 -10.90
C VAL A 364 -19.58 -9.67 -12.29
N HIS A 365 -19.54 -8.82 -13.31
CA HIS A 365 -19.49 -9.24 -14.70
C HIS A 365 -18.13 -9.89 -15.02
N ILE A 366 -18.20 -11.15 -15.47
CA ILE A 366 -17.04 -11.97 -15.82
C ILE A 366 -16.64 -11.65 -17.25
N ASN A 367 -15.34 -11.47 -17.46
CA ASN A 367 -14.74 -11.51 -18.78
C ASN A 367 -13.33 -12.13 -18.67
N PRO A 368 -12.71 -12.55 -19.79
CA PRO A 368 -11.41 -13.22 -19.79
C PRO A 368 -10.25 -12.40 -19.20
N SER A 369 -10.45 -11.11 -18.91
CA SER A 369 -9.45 -10.23 -18.30
C SER A 369 -9.76 -9.81 -16.86
N THR A 370 -10.91 -10.22 -16.31
CA THR A 370 -11.35 -9.82 -14.96
C THR A 370 -10.68 -10.67 -13.88
N ASP A 371 -9.88 -10.04 -13.00
CA ASP A 371 -9.52 -10.57 -11.68
C ASP A 371 -10.63 -10.18 -10.68
N ILE A 372 -11.54 -11.12 -10.41
CA ILE A 372 -12.76 -10.87 -9.62
C ILE A 372 -12.42 -10.47 -8.18
N GLN A 373 -11.43 -11.13 -7.55
CA GLN A 373 -10.98 -10.76 -6.20
C GLN A 373 -10.46 -9.32 -6.17
N SER A 374 -9.58 -8.97 -7.11
CA SER A 374 -9.01 -7.63 -7.17
C SER A 374 -10.10 -6.56 -7.39
N ARG A 375 -11.11 -6.85 -8.24
CA ARG A 375 -12.23 -5.93 -8.49
C ARG A 375 -13.10 -5.69 -7.27
N MET A 376 -13.45 -6.73 -6.54
CA MET A 376 -14.20 -6.58 -5.29
C MET A 376 -13.41 -5.79 -4.25
N CYS A 377 -12.11 -6.11 -4.10
CA CYS A 377 -11.25 -5.42 -3.15
C CYS A 377 -11.02 -3.95 -3.53
N GLU A 378 -10.93 -3.62 -4.82
CA GLU A 378 -10.86 -2.23 -5.32
C GLU A 378 -12.09 -1.45 -4.89
N VAL A 379 -13.28 -2.00 -5.18
CA VAL A 379 -14.55 -1.37 -4.86
C VAL A 379 -14.73 -1.21 -3.35
N ALA A 380 -14.42 -2.24 -2.56
CA ALA A 380 -14.47 -2.17 -1.09
C ALA A 380 -13.51 -1.10 -0.55
N ALA A 381 -12.26 -1.06 -1.04
CA ALA A 381 -11.27 -0.06 -0.64
C ALA A 381 -11.72 1.37 -0.99
N LEU A 382 -12.28 1.59 -2.18
CA LEU A 382 -12.81 2.88 -2.61
C LEU A 382 -14.00 3.34 -1.77
N LEU A 383 -14.89 2.42 -1.39
CA LEU A 383 -16.00 2.74 -0.49
C LEU A 383 -15.49 3.12 0.90
N ILE A 384 -14.52 2.37 1.44
CA ILE A 384 -13.87 2.71 2.71
C ILE A 384 -13.24 4.12 2.64
N ASP A 385 -12.56 4.46 1.54
CA ASP A 385 -12.01 5.81 1.34
C ASP A 385 -13.09 6.88 1.26
N ARG A 386 -14.18 6.63 0.55
CA ARG A 386 -15.29 7.58 0.40
C ARG A 386 -16.02 7.85 1.72
N PHE A 387 -16.23 6.81 2.53
CA PHE A 387 -16.84 6.94 3.86
C PHE A 387 -15.85 7.42 4.91
N GLY A 388 -14.54 7.42 4.61
CA GLY A 388 -13.52 7.83 5.55
C GLY A 388 -13.33 6.84 6.71
N GLY A 389 -13.55 5.56 6.43
CA GLY A 389 -13.62 4.49 7.43
C GLY A 389 -14.53 3.36 6.95
N LEU A 390 -14.72 2.34 7.79
CA LEU A 390 -15.59 1.22 7.44
C LEU A 390 -17.04 1.71 7.31
N PRO A 391 -17.71 1.49 6.17
CA PRO A 391 -19.07 1.98 5.97
C PRO A 391 -20.06 1.37 6.98
N PRO A 392 -21.08 2.13 7.41
CA PRO A 392 -22.03 1.67 8.43
C PRO A 392 -23.10 0.70 7.89
N TYR A 393 -23.12 0.44 6.58
CA TYR A 393 -24.15 -0.34 5.89
C TYR A 393 -23.55 -1.58 5.21
N ASN A 394 -24.37 -2.61 5.01
CA ASN A 394 -23.99 -3.82 4.28
C ASN A 394 -24.40 -3.70 2.81
N PHE A 395 -23.54 -3.11 1.99
CA PHE A 395 -23.90 -2.74 0.62
C PHE A 395 -24.01 -3.94 -0.32
N VAL A 396 -24.95 -3.86 -1.25
CA VAL A 396 -25.06 -4.72 -2.43
C VAL A 396 -24.65 -3.91 -3.64
N ILE A 397 -23.66 -4.41 -4.37
CA ILE A 397 -22.94 -3.66 -5.40
C ILE A 397 -22.89 -4.50 -6.69
N VAL A 398 -23.24 -3.88 -7.81
CA VAL A 398 -23.10 -4.46 -9.14
C VAL A 398 -21.87 -3.85 -9.81
N ILE A 399 -20.95 -4.69 -10.27
CA ILE A 399 -19.73 -4.31 -10.99
C ILE A 399 -19.87 -4.73 -12.44
N LYS A 400 -19.90 -3.74 -13.33
CA LYS A 400 -19.96 -3.94 -14.79
C LYS A 400 -18.88 -3.11 -15.46
N ASP A 401 -17.95 -3.79 -16.13
CA ASP A 401 -16.80 -3.22 -16.82
C ASP A 401 -15.96 -2.31 -15.90
N SER A 402 -15.95 -0.99 -16.14
CA SER A 402 -15.25 0.01 -15.34
C SER A 402 -16.18 0.81 -14.42
N LYS A 403 -17.38 0.30 -14.12
CA LYS A 403 -18.37 0.96 -13.26
C LYS A 403 -18.79 0.05 -12.10
N ALA A 404 -18.91 0.64 -10.92
CA ALA A 404 -19.54 0.02 -9.76
C ALA A 404 -20.79 0.83 -9.36
N LEU A 405 -21.88 0.11 -9.06
CA LEU A 405 -23.20 0.66 -8.75
C LEU A 405 -23.69 0.08 -7.41
N ILE A 406 -24.01 0.93 -6.45
CA ILE A 406 -24.68 0.49 -5.21
C ILE A 406 -26.17 0.34 -5.52
N VAL A 407 -26.65 -0.90 -5.52
CA VAL A 407 -28.05 -1.23 -5.86
C VAL A 407 -28.95 -1.41 -4.64
N GLY A 408 -28.35 -1.57 -3.46
CA GLY A 408 -29.09 -1.68 -2.21
C GLY A 408 -28.20 -2.02 -1.03
N MET A 409 -28.82 -2.49 0.04
CA MET A 409 -28.13 -2.97 1.23
C MET A 409 -28.94 -4.03 1.96
N PHE A 410 -28.27 -4.78 2.83
CA PHE A 410 -28.93 -5.58 3.87
C PHE A 410 -28.97 -4.81 5.19
N GLY A 411 -30.17 -4.66 5.76
CA GLY A 411 -30.37 -3.97 7.03
C GLY A 411 -29.82 -4.74 8.23
N ASP A 412 -30.12 -6.04 8.30
CA ASP A 412 -29.57 -6.99 9.26
C ASP A 412 -29.41 -8.37 8.59
N PHE A 413 -28.38 -9.11 9.00
CA PHE A 413 -28.06 -10.41 8.45
C PHE A 413 -29.06 -11.49 8.88
N ALA A 414 -29.62 -11.42 10.09
CA ALA A 414 -30.54 -12.43 10.60
C ALA A 414 -31.90 -12.37 9.89
N ASN A 415 -32.43 -11.16 9.71
CA ASN A 415 -33.70 -10.94 9.00
C ASN A 415 -33.57 -10.94 7.48
N ARG A 416 -32.33 -10.98 6.93
CA ARG A 416 -32.02 -10.98 5.49
C ARG A 416 -32.80 -9.92 4.70
N THR A 417 -33.08 -8.78 5.34
CA THR A 417 -33.95 -7.74 4.79
C THR A 417 -33.15 -6.92 3.78
N PHE A 418 -33.41 -7.18 2.49
CA PHE A 418 -32.85 -6.39 1.40
C PHE A 418 -33.63 -5.08 1.25
N ILE A 419 -32.90 -3.97 1.20
CA ILE A 419 -33.44 -2.63 1.01
C ILE A 419 -32.80 -2.03 -0.23
N LYS A 420 -33.62 -1.74 -1.23
CA LYS A 420 -33.15 -1.19 -2.51
C LYS A 420 -32.72 0.27 -2.38
N ALA A 421 -31.70 0.64 -3.17
CA ALA A 421 -31.35 2.04 -3.38
C ALA A 421 -32.37 2.72 -4.31
N GLU A 422 -32.48 4.06 -4.26
CA GLU A 422 -33.19 4.84 -5.28
C GLU A 422 -32.33 6.03 -5.71
N PRO A 423 -32.28 6.39 -7.01
CA PRO A 423 -33.01 5.81 -8.15
C PRO A 423 -32.29 4.60 -8.79
N ILE A 424 -32.99 3.52 -9.16
CA ILE A 424 -32.39 2.38 -9.90
C ILE A 424 -32.75 2.45 -11.39
N GLU A 425 -31.82 2.01 -12.26
CA GLU A 425 -32.06 1.92 -13.70
C GLU A 425 -33.24 0.99 -14.03
N ARG A 426 -34.02 1.30 -15.08
CA ARG A 426 -35.29 0.61 -15.38
C ARG A 426 -35.18 -0.90 -15.61
N ASN A 427 -34.00 -1.41 -15.94
CA ASN A 427 -33.74 -2.80 -16.31
C ASN A 427 -32.60 -3.41 -15.47
N MET A 428 -32.56 -3.13 -14.16
CA MET A 428 -31.61 -3.77 -13.26
C MET A 428 -32.21 -5.02 -12.63
N PHE A 429 -31.59 -6.16 -12.90
CA PHE A 429 -32.01 -7.48 -12.43
C PHE A 429 -30.90 -8.10 -11.60
N VAL A 430 -31.26 -8.72 -10.48
CA VAL A 430 -30.32 -9.47 -9.62
C VAL A 430 -30.95 -10.80 -9.22
N TYR A 431 -30.12 -11.83 -9.08
CA TYR A 431 -30.54 -13.14 -8.57
C TYR A 431 -30.68 -13.09 -7.04
N CYS A 432 -31.94 -13.00 -6.61
CA CYS A 432 -32.35 -12.88 -5.21
C CYS A 432 -31.75 -13.96 -4.32
N GLU A 433 -31.95 -15.23 -4.70
CA GLU A 433 -31.59 -16.37 -3.87
C GLU A 433 -30.10 -16.42 -3.58
N GLU A 434 -29.25 -16.02 -4.54
CA GLU A 434 -27.80 -16.00 -4.36
C GLU A 434 -27.36 -14.89 -3.40
N LEU A 435 -28.01 -13.72 -3.45
CA LEU A 435 -27.77 -12.65 -2.48
C LEU A 435 -28.24 -13.04 -1.07
N LEU A 436 -29.38 -13.71 -0.96
CA LEU A 436 -29.89 -14.21 0.32
C LEU A 436 -29.00 -15.32 0.91
N ASP A 437 -28.52 -16.25 0.08
CA ASP A 437 -27.59 -17.31 0.48
C ASP A 437 -26.23 -16.71 0.91
N LEU A 438 -25.72 -15.70 0.20
CA LEU A 438 -24.53 -14.98 0.64
C LEU A 438 -24.77 -14.22 1.95
N CYS A 439 -25.92 -13.58 2.13
CA CYS A 439 -26.27 -12.92 3.39
C CYS A 439 -26.32 -13.93 4.55
N GLN A 440 -26.87 -15.12 4.32
CA GLN A 440 -26.88 -16.21 5.28
C GLN A 440 -25.46 -16.73 5.57
N ALA A 441 -24.61 -16.85 4.54
CA ALA A 441 -23.20 -17.20 4.72
C ALA A 441 -22.48 -16.21 5.62
N VAL A 442 -22.68 -14.90 5.39
CA VAL A 442 -22.11 -13.84 6.22
C VAL A 442 -22.61 -13.93 7.65
N PHE A 443 -23.91 -14.18 7.85
CA PHE A 443 -24.48 -14.38 9.19
C PHE A 443 -23.80 -15.54 9.92
N VAL A 444 -23.71 -16.72 9.29
CA VAL A 444 -23.08 -17.91 9.87
C VAL A 444 -21.64 -17.63 10.29
N LEU A 445 -20.85 -17.02 9.39
CA LEU A 445 -19.45 -16.72 9.68
C LEU A 445 -19.29 -15.65 10.76
N SER A 446 -20.25 -14.72 10.89
CA SER A 446 -20.23 -13.66 11.91
C SER A 446 -20.35 -14.20 13.35
N LEU A 447 -20.85 -15.43 13.52
CA LEU A 447 -20.97 -16.10 14.81
C LEU A 447 -19.65 -16.71 15.31
N MET A 448 -18.64 -16.82 14.44
CA MET A 448 -17.32 -17.36 14.76
C MET A 448 -16.33 -16.23 14.99
N THR A 449 -15.37 -16.41 15.91
CA THR A 449 -14.24 -15.48 16.02
C THR A 449 -13.29 -15.63 14.83
N GLN A 450 -12.48 -14.60 14.55
CA GLN A 450 -11.51 -14.70 13.45
C GLN A 450 -10.50 -15.83 13.66
N GLU A 451 -10.03 -16.06 14.88
CA GLU A 451 -9.01 -17.09 15.12
C GLU A 451 -9.57 -18.50 15.01
N GLU A 452 -10.82 -18.73 15.44
CA GLU A 452 -11.51 -20.00 15.18
C GLU A 452 -11.70 -20.23 13.69
N LEU A 453 -12.14 -19.21 12.96
CA LEU A 453 -12.37 -19.28 11.52
C LEU A 453 -11.06 -19.54 10.77
N TYR A 454 -10.00 -18.78 11.07
CA TYR A 454 -8.68 -18.96 10.46
C TYR A 454 -8.11 -20.35 10.74
N SER A 455 -8.17 -20.81 12.00
CA SER A 455 -7.70 -22.14 12.38
C SER A 455 -8.47 -23.24 11.66
N SER A 456 -9.79 -23.11 11.54
CA SER A 456 -10.61 -24.06 10.80
C SER A 456 -10.33 -24.03 9.30
N TYR A 457 -10.09 -22.85 8.72
CA TYR A 457 -9.72 -22.68 7.32
C TYR A 457 -8.37 -23.35 7.02
N GLN A 458 -7.35 -23.14 7.86
CA GLN A 458 -6.05 -23.82 7.72
C GLN A 458 -6.18 -25.34 7.80
N ARG A 459 -6.97 -25.85 8.74
CA ARG A 459 -7.24 -27.30 8.85
C ARG A 459 -7.96 -27.81 7.60
N ALA A 460 -8.96 -27.10 7.11
CA ALA A 460 -9.70 -27.48 5.91
C ALA A 460 -8.77 -27.60 4.68
N LEU A 461 -7.81 -26.68 4.51
CA LEU A 461 -6.83 -26.74 3.42
C LEU A 461 -5.93 -27.99 3.45
N THR A 462 -5.74 -28.62 4.62
CA THR A 462 -5.00 -29.90 4.73
C THR A 462 -5.86 -31.13 4.47
N THR A 463 -7.20 -30.98 4.46
CA THR A 463 -8.11 -32.08 4.21
C THR A 463 -8.33 -32.28 2.71
N PRO A 464 -8.55 -33.52 2.24
CA PRO A 464 -8.75 -33.79 0.82
C PRO A 464 -10.05 -33.19 0.26
N HIS A 465 -11.01 -32.83 1.12
CA HIS A 465 -12.28 -32.21 0.70
C HIS A 465 -12.25 -30.68 0.75
N GLY A 466 -11.31 -30.06 1.48
CA GLY A 466 -11.24 -28.60 1.57
C GLY A 466 -12.46 -27.93 2.24
N VAL A 467 -13.32 -28.68 2.92
CA VAL A 467 -14.59 -28.16 3.46
C VAL A 467 -14.38 -27.59 4.86
N LEU A 468 -14.97 -26.42 5.12
CA LEU A 468 -14.96 -25.77 6.43
C LEU A 468 -15.98 -26.45 7.36
N ALA A 469 -15.57 -27.55 7.99
CA ALA A 469 -16.45 -28.38 8.83
C ALA A 469 -17.05 -27.68 10.07
N SER A 470 -16.46 -26.56 10.49
CA SER A 470 -16.94 -25.80 11.65
C SER A 470 -18.17 -24.92 11.34
N ALA A 471 -18.45 -24.65 10.07
CA ALA A 471 -19.60 -23.85 9.66
C ALA A 471 -20.79 -24.77 9.32
N PRO A 472 -21.99 -24.50 9.85
CA PRO A 472 -23.19 -25.26 9.52
C PRO A 472 -23.54 -25.15 8.03
N PHE A 473 -24.06 -26.25 7.47
CA PHE A 473 -24.69 -26.23 6.16
C PHE A 473 -26.06 -25.53 6.24
N PHE A 474 -26.44 -24.83 5.18
CA PHE A 474 -27.73 -24.14 5.09
C PHE A 474 -28.19 -24.11 3.63
N ASN A 475 -29.49 -24.20 3.35
CA ASN A 475 -30.06 -24.13 2.00
C ASN A 475 -29.37 -25.03 0.95
N GLY A 476 -28.87 -26.21 1.36
CA GLY A 476 -28.11 -27.08 0.46
C GLY A 476 -26.77 -26.48 0.02
N ARG A 477 -26.18 -25.57 0.80
CA ARG A 477 -24.86 -24.95 0.60
C ARG A 477 -23.85 -25.42 1.64
N MET A 478 -22.58 -25.42 1.24
CA MET A 478 -21.43 -25.63 2.11
C MET A 478 -20.29 -24.68 1.77
N PHE A 479 -19.39 -24.46 2.73
CA PHE A 479 -18.18 -23.67 2.54
C PHE A 479 -17.00 -24.56 2.16
N ALA A 480 -16.47 -24.37 0.95
CA ALA A 480 -15.16 -24.87 0.56
C ALA A 480 -14.09 -23.80 0.80
N CYS A 481 -12.85 -24.21 1.02
CA CYS A 481 -11.71 -23.32 1.27
C CYS A 481 -10.79 -23.29 0.04
N LEU A 482 -10.38 -22.08 -0.35
CA LEU A 482 -9.44 -21.86 -1.44
C LEU A 482 -8.11 -21.36 -0.87
N ASN A 483 -7.00 -21.99 -1.21
CA ASN A 483 -5.66 -21.54 -0.79
C ASN A 483 -5.37 -20.14 -1.36
N ALA A 484 -4.97 -19.22 -0.49
CA ALA A 484 -4.64 -17.84 -0.86
C ALA A 484 -3.55 -17.69 -1.93
N ASN A 485 -2.71 -18.71 -2.14
CA ASN A 485 -1.65 -18.70 -3.16
C ASN A 485 -2.15 -18.91 -4.60
N TYR A 486 -3.45 -19.12 -4.82
CA TYR A 486 -4.01 -19.39 -6.16
C TYR A 486 -3.74 -18.28 -7.20
N ARG A 487 -3.56 -17.03 -6.75
CA ARG A 487 -3.23 -15.88 -7.63
C ARG A 487 -1.72 -15.66 -7.83
N HIS A 488 -0.87 -16.51 -7.25
CA HIS A 488 0.60 -16.36 -7.25
C HIS A 488 1.09 -14.94 -6.86
N ARG A 489 0.34 -14.25 -5.98
CA ARG A 489 0.69 -12.91 -5.51
C ARG A 489 1.74 -12.99 -4.41
N PRO A 490 2.75 -12.09 -4.40
CA PRO A 490 3.71 -12.04 -3.32
C PRO A 490 3.02 -11.70 -1.99
N PRO A 491 3.53 -12.21 -0.85
CA PRO A 491 3.02 -11.84 0.46
C PRO A 491 3.27 -10.36 0.77
N LEU A 492 2.55 -9.83 1.77
CA LEU A 492 2.85 -8.51 2.31
C LEU A 492 4.30 -8.46 2.81
N LYS A 493 4.96 -7.34 2.55
CA LYS A 493 6.37 -7.12 2.89
C LYS A 493 6.54 -6.78 4.35
N TYR A 494 7.81 -6.79 4.79
CA TYR A 494 8.25 -6.30 6.10
C TYR A 494 7.59 -6.99 7.30
N ASN A 495 7.22 -8.27 7.18
CA ASN A 495 6.60 -9.04 8.27
C ASN A 495 5.25 -8.46 8.75
N ILE A 496 4.49 -7.86 7.82
CA ILE A 496 3.09 -7.48 8.05
C ILE A 496 2.23 -8.75 7.98
N ASP A 497 1.17 -8.82 8.79
CA ASP A 497 0.25 -9.95 8.83
C ASP A 497 -0.29 -10.28 7.42
N ASN A 498 0.10 -11.44 6.89
CA ASN A 498 -0.26 -11.90 5.56
C ASN A 498 -1.41 -12.93 5.57
N ARG A 499 -2.11 -13.09 6.70
CA ARG A 499 -3.28 -13.98 6.80
C ARG A 499 -4.35 -13.59 5.80
N GLN A 500 -4.95 -14.60 5.19
CA GLN A 500 -6.03 -14.49 4.22
C GLN A 500 -6.99 -15.66 4.44
N ILE A 501 -8.30 -15.38 4.34
CA ILE A 501 -9.35 -16.38 4.43
C ILE A 501 -10.19 -16.26 3.17
N ILE A 502 -10.12 -17.28 2.31
CA ILE A 502 -10.82 -17.30 1.03
C ILE A 502 -11.70 -18.53 0.98
N LEU A 503 -12.99 -18.30 0.90
CA LEU A 503 -14.03 -19.32 0.93
C LEU A 503 -14.79 -19.33 -0.40
N VAL A 504 -15.38 -20.47 -0.72
CA VAL A 504 -16.25 -20.66 -1.87
C VAL A 504 -17.55 -21.29 -1.37
N LEU A 505 -18.68 -20.67 -1.69
CA LEU A 505 -20.01 -21.15 -1.33
C LEU A 505 -20.50 -22.12 -2.40
N CYS A 506 -20.36 -23.41 -2.12
CA CYS A 506 -20.66 -24.49 -3.05
C CYS A 506 -22.02 -25.13 -2.78
N SER A 507 -22.62 -25.73 -3.81
CA SER A 507 -23.73 -26.67 -3.68
C SER A 507 -23.29 -27.90 -2.88
N LEU A 508 -24.08 -28.28 -1.87
CA LEU A 508 -23.89 -29.51 -1.11
C LEU A 508 -24.01 -30.75 -1.99
N TYR A 509 -24.82 -30.67 -3.06
CA TYR A 509 -25.11 -31.81 -3.94
C TYR A 509 -24.01 -32.07 -4.97
N THR A 510 -23.39 -31.02 -5.51
CA THR A 510 -22.39 -31.15 -6.58
C THR A 510 -20.97 -30.84 -6.13
N GLY A 511 -20.81 -30.21 -4.96
CA GLY A 511 -19.51 -29.73 -4.49
C GLY A 511 -18.98 -28.51 -5.26
N SER A 512 -19.78 -27.92 -6.17
CA SER A 512 -19.36 -26.81 -7.02
C SER A 512 -20.15 -25.53 -6.77
N ASN A 513 -19.57 -24.38 -7.11
CA ASN A 513 -20.24 -23.08 -7.16
C ASN A 513 -20.71 -22.72 -8.59
N PHE A 514 -20.75 -23.68 -9.50
CA PHE A 514 -21.21 -23.46 -10.87
C PHE A 514 -22.40 -24.37 -11.25
N VAL A 515 -22.38 -25.63 -10.81
CA VAL A 515 -23.44 -26.61 -11.12
C VAL A 515 -24.40 -26.72 -9.95
N PHE A 516 -25.64 -26.24 -10.13
CA PHE A 516 -26.72 -26.34 -9.14
C PHE A 516 -27.91 -27.10 -9.72
N PRO A 517 -28.18 -28.33 -9.25
CA PRO A 517 -29.31 -29.12 -9.75
C PRO A 517 -30.64 -28.53 -9.27
N ASN A 518 -31.60 -28.40 -10.19
CA ASN A 518 -33.02 -28.12 -9.91
C ASN A 518 -33.37 -26.79 -9.19
N ILE A 519 -32.52 -25.77 -9.24
CA ILE A 519 -32.84 -24.43 -8.71
C ILE A 519 -32.91 -23.45 -9.89
N GLN A 520 -34.14 -23.10 -10.31
CA GLN A 520 -34.37 -21.94 -11.15
C GLN A 520 -34.24 -20.69 -10.27
N PRO A 521 -33.22 -19.86 -10.47
CA PRO A 521 -32.96 -18.73 -9.59
C PRO A 521 -34.04 -17.65 -9.78
N ILE A 522 -34.58 -17.14 -8.68
CA ILE A 522 -35.58 -16.05 -8.73
C ILE A 522 -34.87 -14.74 -9.04
N VAL A 523 -35.33 -14.05 -10.09
CA VAL A 523 -34.80 -12.76 -10.50
C VAL A 523 -35.65 -11.65 -9.89
N TRP A 524 -35.02 -10.73 -9.16
CA TRP A 524 -35.67 -9.49 -8.75
C TRP A 524 -35.51 -8.42 -9.82
N ASN A 525 -36.63 -7.90 -10.34
CA ASN A 525 -36.63 -6.59 -10.99
C ASN A 525 -36.63 -5.53 -9.90
N LEU A 526 -35.48 -4.88 -9.67
CA LEU A 526 -35.30 -3.95 -8.56
C LEU A 526 -36.19 -2.69 -8.66
N LYS A 527 -36.74 -2.39 -9.84
CA LYS A 527 -37.74 -1.33 -10.01
C LYS A 527 -39.06 -1.68 -9.31
N ASP A 528 -39.51 -2.93 -9.48
CA ASP A 528 -40.86 -3.38 -9.12
C ASP A 528 -40.91 -4.12 -7.76
N SER A 529 -39.76 -4.37 -7.13
CA SER A 529 -39.65 -5.09 -5.85
C SER A 529 -39.26 -4.15 -4.70
N GLY A 530 -39.98 -4.21 -3.56
CA GLY A 530 -39.60 -3.57 -2.29
C GLY A 530 -40.58 -2.53 -1.73
N ASN A 531 -40.97 -2.71 -0.45
CA ASN A 531 -41.88 -1.83 0.32
C ASN A 531 -41.16 -0.69 1.09
N ALA A 532 -39.83 -0.69 1.14
CA ALA A 532 -39.02 0.29 1.88
C ALA A 532 -37.90 0.88 1.00
N LYS A 533 -37.62 2.17 1.17
CA LYS A 533 -36.73 2.97 0.32
C LYS A 533 -35.63 3.62 1.15
N ILE A 534 -34.39 3.57 0.68
CA ILE A 534 -33.28 4.34 1.28
C ILE A 534 -32.78 5.37 0.27
N GLY A 535 -32.71 6.64 0.69
CA GLY A 535 -32.18 7.77 -0.09
C GLY A 535 -30.66 7.79 -0.23
N ILE A 536 -29.99 6.64 -0.16
CA ILE A 536 -28.58 6.53 -0.56
C ILE A 536 -28.61 6.43 -2.07
N ALA A 537 -28.39 7.58 -2.70
CA ALA A 537 -28.42 7.74 -4.14
C ALA A 537 -27.57 6.66 -4.84
N ASN A 538 -28.14 6.07 -5.89
CA ASN A 538 -27.44 5.23 -6.87
C ASN A 538 -26.39 6.08 -7.63
N VAL A 539 -25.30 6.43 -6.96
CA VAL A 539 -24.23 7.23 -7.52
C VAL A 539 -23.22 6.26 -8.14
N PRO A 540 -23.21 6.07 -9.47
CA PRO A 540 -22.16 5.31 -10.13
C PRO A 540 -20.81 5.92 -9.77
N PHE A 541 -19.83 5.06 -9.52
CA PHE A 541 -18.45 5.49 -9.45
C PHE A 541 -17.57 4.67 -10.37
N SER A 542 -16.61 5.36 -10.97
CA SER A 542 -15.65 4.77 -11.88
C SER A 542 -14.60 3.99 -11.08
N ILE A 543 -14.35 2.77 -11.53
CA ILE A 543 -13.19 1.97 -11.13
C ILE A 543 -12.18 1.97 -12.27
N LEU A 544 -10.94 1.55 -12.00
CA LEU A 544 -9.89 1.58 -13.02
C LEU A 544 -10.28 0.73 -14.24
N ASN A 545 -9.95 1.20 -15.45
CA ASN A 545 -10.17 0.39 -16.65
C ASN A 545 -9.44 -0.95 -16.55
N LEU A 546 -10.06 -2.02 -17.08
CA LEU A 546 -9.43 -3.33 -17.20
C LEU A 546 -8.18 -3.17 -18.07
N VAL A 547 -7.00 -3.29 -17.47
CA VAL A 547 -5.76 -3.43 -18.24
C VAL A 547 -5.59 -4.93 -18.50
N PRO A 548 -5.45 -5.36 -19.76
CA PRO A 548 -5.14 -6.75 -20.07
C PRO A 548 -3.93 -7.20 -19.27
N ASN A 549 -4.11 -8.26 -18.50
CA ASN A 549 -3.17 -8.93 -17.63
C ASN A 549 -1.68 -8.60 -17.88
N ARG A 550 -1.06 -7.88 -16.93
CA ARG A 550 0.40 -7.97 -16.72
C ARG A 550 0.81 -9.10 -15.77
N TYR A 551 -0.15 -9.78 -15.13
CA TYR A 551 0.13 -10.75 -14.05
C TYR A 551 -0.72 -12.03 -14.07
N ALA A 552 -1.55 -12.25 -15.09
CA ALA A 552 -2.11 -13.57 -15.37
C ALA A 552 -1.79 -13.91 -16.82
N SER A 553 -0.92 -14.90 -17.02
CA SER A 553 -0.80 -15.57 -18.30
C SER A 553 -2.19 -15.97 -18.75
N VAL A 554 -2.53 -15.66 -20.00
CA VAL A 554 -3.80 -16.04 -20.63
C VAL A 554 -3.94 -17.57 -20.52
N GLY A 555 -4.68 -18.00 -19.51
CA GLY A 555 -5.19 -19.36 -19.33
C GLY A 555 -6.69 -19.28 -19.49
N GLU A 556 -7.26 -20.13 -20.33
CA GLU A 556 -8.66 -20.11 -20.71
C GLU A 556 -9.57 -20.34 -19.47
N ARG A 557 -10.23 -19.25 -19.01
CA ARG A 557 -11.27 -19.13 -17.95
C ARG A 557 -10.76 -18.63 -16.58
N ASN A 558 -10.98 -17.33 -16.29
CA ASN A 558 -10.75 -16.68 -14.98
C ASN A 558 -11.79 -17.07 -13.90
N CYS A 559 -12.31 -18.30 -13.93
CA CYS A 559 -13.37 -18.76 -13.02
C CYS A 559 -12.77 -19.72 -11.98
N VAL A 560 -13.00 -19.47 -10.69
CA VAL A 560 -12.68 -20.45 -9.63
C VAL A 560 -13.81 -21.48 -9.57
N SER A 561 -13.53 -22.68 -10.10
CA SER A 561 -14.45 -23.81 -10.08
C SER A 561 -13.88 -24.94 -9.21
N VAL A 562 -14.72 -25.57 -8.39
CA VAL A 562 -14.38 -26.74 -7.57
C VAL A 562 -15.27 -27.92 -8.00
N VAL A 563 -14.71 -29.10 -8.32
CA VAL A 563 -15.49 -30.33 -8.63
C VAL A 563 -14.80 -31.57 -8.05
N ARG A 564 -15.56 -32.56 -7.53
CA ARG A 564 -15.03 -33.86 -7.07
C ARG A 564 -15.95 -35.06 -7.39
N HIS A 565 -15.29 -36.21 -7.62
CA HIS A 565 -15.77 -37.58 -7.97
C HIS A 565 -15.84 -37.94 -9.47
N GLY A 566 -14.73 -37.72 -10.18
CA GLY A 566 -14.52 -38.34 -11.51
C GLY A 566 -13.47 -37.70 -12.44
N LYS A 567 -12.83 -36.59 -12.01
CA LYS A 567 -11.95 -35.64 -12.75
C LYS A 567 -12.79 -34.52 -13.42
N ILE A 568 -12.52 -33.22 -13.31
CA ILE A 568 -11.30 -32.43 -13.16
C ILE A 568 -11.24 -31.68 -11.82
N TYR A 569 -10.05 -31.69 -11.22
CA TYR A 569 -9.51 -30.65 -10.36
C TYR A 569 -8.58 -29.83 -11.25
N ASP A 570 -8.89 -28.57 -11.55
CA ASP A 570 -7.90 -27.63 -12.08
C ASP A 570 -8.28 -26.22 -11.68
N TRP A 571 -7.40 -25.64 -10.88
CA TRP A 571 -7.36 -24.24 -10.53
C TRP A 571 -6.94 -23.52 -11.79
N VAL A 572 -7.87 -22.91 -12.51
CA VAL A 572 -7.54 -22.25 -13.78
C VAL A 572 -6.85 -20.91 -13.52
N ILE A 573 -5.55 -20.97 -13.28
CA ILE A 573 -4.55 -20.09 -13.91
C ILE A 573 -3.41 -20.99 -14.38
N CYS A 574 -3.22 -21.09 -15.70
CA CYS A 574 -2.12 -21.81 -16.34
C CYS A 574 -0.75 -21.42 -15.76
N SER A 575 0.10 -22.41 -15.39
CA SER A 575 1.26 -22.80 -16.21
C SER A 575 1.99 -24.06 -15.71
N ALA A 576 2.14 -25.03 -16.62
CA ALA A 576 3.32 -25.87 -16.88
C ALA A 576 4.05 -26.55 -15.71
N ALA A 577 3.59 -27.75 -15.32
CA ALA A 577 4.45 -28.91 -14.99
C ALA A 577 3.59 -30.17 -14.71
N ALA A 578 2.99 -30.75 -15.75
CA ALA A 578 2.39 -32.08 -15.65
C ALA A 578 2.61 -32.86 -16.94
N GLN A 579 3.87 -33.19 -17.22
CA GLN A 579 4.17 -34.39 -18.00
C GLN A 579 4.12 -35.59 -17.04
N LYS A 580 3.53 -36.68 -17.54
CA LYS A 580 3.46 -38.05 -16.99
C LYS A 580 2.32 -38.32 -16.01
N LEU A 581 1.22 -38.83 -16.55
CA LEU A 581 0.94 -40.28 -16.58
C LEU A 581 -0.44 -40.48 -17.23
N GLU A 582 -0.44 -40.81 -18.52
CA GLU A 582 -1.56 -41.52 -19.14
C GLU A 582 -1.53 -42.98 -18.69
N GLY A 583 -2.72 -43.52 -18.41
CA GLY A 583 -2.96 -44.94 -18.20
C GLY A 583 -4.45 -45.18 -17.93
N PRO A 584 -5.14 -46.00 -18.73
CA PRO A 584 -6.54 -46.38 -18.52
C PRO A 584 -6.63 -47.68 -17.73
N CYS A 585 -7.57 -47.78 -16.79
CA CYS A 585 -8.14 -49.03 -16.26
C CYS A 585 -9.62 -48.70 -15.96
N ILE A 586 -10.61 -49.18 -16.74
CA ILE A 586 -11.19 -50.53 -16.84
C ILE A 586 -11.71 -51.05 -15.49
N GLU A 587 -13.05 -51.26 -15.51
CA GLU A 587 -14.02 -51.90 -14.57
C GLU A 587 -14.09 -51.43 -13.11
#